data_AF-A0A928NA58-F1
#
_entry.id   AF-A0A928NA58-F1
#
_cell.length_a   1.000
_cell.length_b   1.000
_cell.length_c   1.000
_cell.angle_alpha   90.00
_cell.angle_beta   90.00
_cell.angle_gamma   90.00
#
_symmetry.space_group_name_H-M   'P 1'
#
loop_
_entity.id
_entity.type
_entity.pdbx_description
1 polymer ?
#
loop_
_entity_poly.entity_id
_entity_poly.type
_entity_poly.pdbx_seq_one_letter_code
_entity_poly.pdbx_strand_id
1 'polypeptide(L)'
;MKKIKGTEEAWETGELGEDLDFAKAVDDETQKQIEKIIGMQLISIRLPVDLIEDLKKIASYHEIGYQPLIRDVLQRFATSEIREIAHKLIDAPKSETKSREKPKTSNRKKAA
;
A
#
# COMPACT_ATOMS: atom_id res chain seq x y z
N MET A 1 -13.89 -41.98 14.07
CA MET A 1 -14.12 -41.02 12.96
C MET A 1 -15.54 -41.18 12.46
N LYS A 2 -16.39 -40.16 12.59
CA LYS A 2 -17.70 -40.13 11.91
C LYS A 2 -17.44 -39.94 10.41
N LYS A 3 -18.04 -40.77 9.57
CA LYS A 3 -18.06 -40.53 8.12
C LYS A 3 -19.16 -39.51 7.82
N ILE A 4 -18.76 -38.32 7.37
CA ILE A 4 -19.69 -37.30 6.85
C ILE A 4 -20.07 -37.72 5.42
N LYS A 5 -21.35 -37.60 5.05
CA LYS A 5 -21.79 -37.84 3.68
C LYS A 5 -21.45 -36.61 2.84
N GLY A 6 -20.88 -36.80 1.66
CA GLY A 6 -20.61 -35.70 0.72
C GLY A 6 -21.89 -35.25 0.01
N THR A 7 -22.79 -34.59 0.72
CA THR A 7 -23.99 -33.95 0.15
C THR A 7 -23.86 -32.43 0.19
N GLU A 8 -24.68 -31.71 -0.59
CA GLU A 8 -24.67 -30.23 -0.61
C GLU A 8 -25.02 -29.67 0.78
N GLU A 9 -25.98 -30.28 1.48
CA GLU A 9 -26.40 -29.84 2.82
C GLU A 9 -25.27 -29.94 3.84
N ALA A 10 -24.35 -30.90 3.71
CA ALA A 10 -23.20 -31.05 4.59
C ALA A 10 -22.15 -29.93 4.40
N TRP A 11 -22.07 -29.35 3.20
CA TRP A 11 -21.27 -28.14 2.95
C TRP A 11 -21.96 -26.89 3.49
N GLU A 12 -23.26 -26.73 3.24
CA GLU A 12 -24.03 -25.56 3.69
C GLU A 12 -24.16 -25.46 5.22
N THR A 13 -24.18 -26.61 5.90
CA THR A 13 -24.21 -26.69 7.37
C THR A 13 -22.83 -26.57 8.01
N GLY A 14 -21.76 -26.56 7.21
CA GLY A 14 -20.37 -26.54 7.72
C GLY A 14 -19.87 -27.87 8.28
N GLU A 15 -20.70 -28.92 8.33
CA GLU A 15 -20.27 -30.27 8.76
C GLU A 15 -19.07 -30.77 7.94
N LEU A 16 -18.98 -30.36 6.67
CA LEU A 16 -17.85 -30.62 5.80
C LEU A 16 -17.07 -29.32 5.55
N GLY A 17 -15.81 -29.28 6.00
CA GLY A 17 -14.86 -28.20 5.70
C GLY A 17 -14.58 -27.21 6.83
N GLU A 18 -15.44 -27.09 7.84
CA GLU A 18 -15.22 -26.18 8.99
C GLU A 18 -14.43 -26.82 10.15
N ASP A 19 -14.04 -28.08 10.03
CA ASP A 19 -13.27 -28.77 11.05
C ASP A 19 -11.79 -28.34 11.02
N LEU A 20 -11.38 -27.62 12.06
CA LEU A 20 -10.03 -27.10 12.26
C LEU A 20 -8.94 -28.18 12.28
N ASP A 21 -9.27 -29.43 12.67
CA ASP A 21 -8.32 -30.54 12.67
C ASP A 21 -7.85 -30.89 11.24
N PHE A 22 -8.60 -30.46 10.23
CA PHE A 22 -8.27 -30.64 8.81
C PHE A 22 -7.70 -29.36 8.16
N ALA A 23 -7.66 -28.24 8.88
CA ALA A 23 -7.08 -27.00 8.39
C ALA A 23 -5.55 -27.07 8.45
N LYS A 24 -4.87 -26.59 7.39
CA LYS A 24 -3.41 -26.47 7.35
C LYS A 24 -3.00 -25.12 6.83
N ALA A 25 -2.01 -24.51 7.48
CA ALA A 25 -1.35 -23.33 6.95
C ALA A 25 -0.68 -23.67 5.62
N VAL A 26 -0.81 -22.76 4.66
CA VAL A 26 -0.07 -22.82 3.41
C VAL A 26 1.41 -22.51 3.68
N ASP A 27 2.27 -22.94 2.77
CA ASP A 27 3.68 -22.56 2.80
C ASP A 27 3.90 -21.07 2.48
N ASP A 28 5.07 -20.55 2.83
CA ASP A 28 5.42 -19.15 2.66
C ASP A 28 5.40 -18.68 1.19
N GLU A 29 5.67 -19.56 0.22
CA GLU A 29 5.65 -19.20 -1.19
C GLU A 29 4.22 -18.98 -1.66
N THR A 30 3.33 -19.92 -1.35
CA THR A 30 1.90 -19.81 -1.62
C THR A 30 1.31 -18.57 -0.95
N GLN A 31 1.67 -18.30 0.31
CA GLN A 31 1.25 -17.08 1.02
C GLN A 31 1.67 -15.80 0.29
N LYS A 32 2.93 -15.72 -0.18
CA LYS A 32 3.42 -14.55 -0.93
C LYS A 32 2.71 -14.39 -2.28
N GLN A 33 2.40 -15.49 -2.97
CA GLN A 33 1.63 -15.43 -4.21
C GLN A 33 0.22 -14.88 -3.97
N ILE A 34 -0.43 -15.31 -2.90
CA ILE A 34 -1.74 -14.79 -2.48
C ILE A 34 -1.65 -13.29 -2.18
N GLU A 35 -0.68 -12.86 -1.35
CA GLU A 35 -0.45 -11.44 -1.04
C GLU A 35 -0.22 -10.59 -2.30
N LYS A 36 0.58 -11.11 -3.24
CA LYS A 36 0.84 -10.46 -4.53
C LYS A 36 -0.43 -10.31 -5.38
N ILE A 37 -1.27 -11.35 -5.46
CA ILE A 37 -2.53 -11.30 -6.23
C ILE A 37 -3.49 -10.28 -5.62
N ILE A 38 -3.57 -10.25 -4.29
CA ILE A 38 -4.41 -9.30 -3.55
C ILE A 38 -3.85 -7.88 -3.62
N GLY A 39 -2.55 -7.72 -3.94
CA GLY A 39 -1.87 -6.42 -4.01
C GLY A 39 -1.67 -5.80 -2.63
N MET A 40 -1.61 -6.62 -1.58
CA MET A 40 -1.48 -6.17 -0.20
C MET A 40 -0.28 -6.85 0.46
N GLN A 41 0.47 -6.08 1.23
CA GLN A 41 1.59 -6.57 2.02
C GLN A 41 1.28 -6.43 3.51
N LEU A 42 1.55 -7.47 4.28
CA LEU A 42 1.50 -7.38 5.73
C LEU A 42 2.63 -6.48 6.23
N ILE A 43 2.28 -5.45 6.99
CA ILE A 43 3.24 -4.58 7.67
C ILE A 43 2.99 -4.61 9.18
N SER A 44 4.06 -4.58 9.95
CA SER A 44 3.99 -4.36 11.40
C SER A 44 4.32 -2.91 11.70
N ILE A 45 3.33 -2.16 12.22
CA ILE A 45 3.49 -0.77 12.63
C ILE A 45 3.08 -0.61 14.09
N ARG A 46 3.77 0.28 14.82
CA ARG A 46 3.37 0.68 16.17
C ARG A 46 2.62 2.00 16.10
N LEU A 47 1.47 2.07 16.77
CA LEU A 47 0.64 3.27 16.89
C LEU A 47 0.35 3.54 18.36
N PRO A 48 0.17 4.81 18.78
CA PRO A 48 -0.30 5.14 20.11
C PRO A 48 -1.63 4.45 20.43
N VAL A 49 -1.82 4.01 21.67
CA VAL A 49 -3.03 3.30 22.09
C VAL A 49 -4.28 4.15 21.89
N ASP A 50 -4.24 5.41 22.34
CA ASP A 50 -5.36 6.34 22.23
C ASP A 50 -5.78 6.57 20.76
N LEU A 51 -4.81 6.63 19.85
CA LEU A 51 -5.07 6.75 18.42
C LEU A 51 -5.82 5.52 17.87
N ILE A 52 -5.42 4.31 18.29
CA ILE A 52 -6.09 3.07 17.88
C ILE A 52 -7.54 3.08 18.38
N GLU A 53 -7.78 3.52 19.61
CA GLU A 53 -9.13 3.60 20.18
C GLU A 53 -10.02 4.59 19.44
N ASP A 54 -9.51 5.79 19.14
CA ASP A 54 -10.27 6.81 18.42
C ASP A 54 -10.60 6.38 17.00
N LEU A 55 -9.65 5.78 16.30
CA LEU A 55 -9.89 5.22 14.96
C LEU A 55 -10.91 4.08 14.99
N LYS A 56 -10.94 3.24 16.03
CA LYS A 56 -12.00 2.23 16.21
C LYS A 56 -13.37 2.88 16.39
N LYS A 57 -13.49 3.93 17.20
CA LYS A 57 -14.76 4.66 17.40
C LYS A 57 -15.25 5.28 16.09
N ILE A 58 -14.35 5.90 15.31
CA ILE A 58 -14.65 6.46 13.99
C ILE A 58 -15.14 5.35 13.04
N ALA A 59 -14.44 4.21 13.01
CA ALA A 59 -14.81 3.08 12.16
C ALA A 59 -16.21 2.55 12.52
N SER A 60 -16.52 2.42 13.81
CA SER A 60 -17.85 2.03 14.29
C SER A 60 -18.94 3.01 13.87
N TYR A 61 -18.69 4.32 13.92
CA TYR A 61 -19.65 5.34 13.46
C TYR A 61 -19.93 5.23 11.95
N HIS A 62 -18.92 4.87 11.17
CA HIS A 62 -19.04 4.67 9.71
C HIS A 62 -19.46 3.24 9.33
N GLU A 63 -19.78 2.38 10.30
CA GLU A 63 -20.17 0.98 10.09
C GLU A 63 -19.14 0.16 9.28
N ILE A 64 -17.85 0.51 9.41
CA ILE A 64 -16.74 -0.20 8.77
C ILE A 64 -15.76 -0.72 9.82
N GLY A 65 -14.94 -1.70 9.43
CA GLY A 65 -13.83 -2.16 10.26
C GLY A 65 -12.72 -1.12 10.39
N TYR A 66 -12.00 -1.15 11.51
CA TYR A 66 -10.82 -0.30 11.76
C TYR A 66 -9.71 -0.49 10.71
N GLN A 67 -9.44 -1.74 10.31
CA GLN A 67 -8.43 -2.03 9.30
C GLN A 67 -8.79 -1.45 7.91
N PRO A 68 -10.02 -1.63 7.39
CA PRO A 68 -10.49 -0.90 6.21
C PRO A 68 -10.36 0.63 6.32
N LEU A 69 -10.77 1.22 7.45
CA LEU A 69 -10.68 2.66 7.68
C LEU A 69 -9.23 3.15 7.59
N ILE A 70 -8.30 2.50 8.30
CA ILE A 70 -6.88 2.90 8.27
C ILE A 70 -6.33 2.83 6.85
N ARG A 71 -6.67 1.79 6.09
CA ARG A 71 -6.20 1.65 4.72
C ARG A 71 -6.64 2.84 3.86
N ASP A 72 -7.91 3.22 3.95
CA ASP A 72 -8.46 4.37 3.21
C ASP A 72 -7.79 5.68 3.65
N VAL A 73 -7.60 5.89 4.96
CA VAL A 73 -6.93 7.09 5.49
C VAL A 73 -5.50 7.21 4.97
N LEU A 74 -4.71 6.13 5.05
CA LEU A 74 -3.33 6.12 4.56
C LEU A 74 -3.26 6.33 3.04
N GLN A 75 -4.16 5.72 2.28
CA GLN A 75 -4.24 5.88 0.83
C GLN A 75 -4.58 7.33 0.44
N ARG A 76 -5.56 7.94 1.11
CA ARG A 76 -5.97 9.32 0.89
C ARG A 76 -4.84 10.29 1.19
N PHE A 77 -4.16 10.10 2.33
CA PHE A 77 -3.01 10.90 2.71
C PHE A 77 -1.90 10.81 1.66
N ALA A 78 -1.45 9.60 1.32
CA ALA A 78 -0.39 9.41 0.34
C ALA A 78 -0.74 10.02 -1.03
N THR A 79 -1.98 9.85 -1.48
CA THR A 79 -2.45 10.42 -2.77
C THR A 79 -2.42 11.95 -2.74
N SER A 80 -2.85 12.57 -1.63
CA SER A 80 -2.82 14.02 -1.45
C SER A 80 -1.38 14.56 -1.44
N GLU A 81 -0.50 13.96 -0.63
CA GLU A 81 0.90 14.40 -0.50
C GLU A 81 1.67 14.28 -1.82
N ILE A 82 1.50 13.16 -2.54
CA ILE A 82 2.14 12.97 -3.85
C ILE A 82 1.69 14.05 -4.83
N ARG A 83 0.41 14.41 -4.83
CA ARG A 83 -0.13 15.47 -5.68
C ARG A 83 0.48 16.83 -5.33
N GLU A 84 0.57 17.15 -4.05
CA GLU A 84 1.16 18.39 -3.58
C GLU A 84 2.64 18.48 -3.97
N ILE A 85 3.41 17.40 -3.76
CA ILE A 85 4.82 17.32 -4.17
C ILE A 85 4.96 17.52 -5.68
N ALA A 86 4.12 16.87 -6.49
CA ALA A 86 4.15 17.01 -7.95
C ALA A 86 3.89 18.45 -8.40
N HIS A 87 2.90 19.13 -7.79
CA HIS A 87 2.63 20.54 -8.08
C HIS A 87 3.85 21.41 -7.75
N LYS A 88 4.45 21.24 -6.56
CA LYS A 88 5.65 21.99 -6.15
C LYS A 88 6.83 21.77 -7.11
N LEU A 89 7.01 20.56 -7.65
CA LEU A 89 8.08 20.26 -8.61
C LEU A 89 7.84 20.90 -9.99
N ILE A 90 6.58 21.06 -10.41
CA ILE A 90 6.21 21.73 -11.66
C ILE A 90 6.34 23.25 -11.52
N ASP A 91 5.89 23.79 -10.39
CA ASP A 91 5.88 25.23 -10.10
C ASP A 91 7.24 25.75 -9.60
N ALA A 92 8.16 24.86 -9.25
CA ALA A 92 9.54 25.22 -8.95
C ALA A 92 10.13 25.93 -10.18
N PRO A 93 10.52 27.21 -10.06
CA PRO A 93 11.16 27.89 -11.17
C PRO A 93 12.40 27.09 -11.58
N LYS A 94 12.62 26.94 -12.89
CA LYS A 94 13.86 26.44 -13.48
C LYS A 94 15.02 27.42 -13.21
N SER A 95 15.23 27.83 -11.97
CA SER A 95 16.32 28.68 -11.54
C SER A 95 17.46 27.79 -11.10
N GLU A 96 18.15 27.17 -12.07
CA GLU A 96 19.55 26.72 -11.95
C GLU A 96 20.01 26.03 -13.25
N THR A 97 20.02 26.77 -14.36
CA THR A 97 20.94 26.43 -15.49
C THR A 97 21.41 27.65 -16.29
N LYS A 98 21.22 28.87 -15.77
CA LYS A 98 21.77 30.11 -16.35
C LYS A 98 22.65 30.85 -15.35
N SER A 99 23.76 30.24 -14.95
CA SER A 99 24.84 30.93 -14.22
C SER A 99 26.18 30.24 -14.43
N ARG A 100 26.55 30.10 -15.71
CA ARG A 100 27.96 30.18 -16.17
C ARG A 100 27.98 30.97 -17.49
N GLU A 101 27.74 32.28 -17.42
CA GLU A 101 28.19 33.23 -18.47
C GLU A 101 29.73 33.29 -18.41
N LYS A 102 30.47 32.91 -19.47
CA LYS A 102 30.90 33.69 -20.67
C LYS A 102 31.83 34.90 -20.33
N PRO A 103 32.55 35.52 -21.29
CA PRO A 103 33.45 35.06 -22.37
C PRO A 103 34.78 35.89 -22.40
N LYS A 104 35.71 35.63 -23.35
CA LYS A 104 36.81 36.50 -23.93
C LYS A 104 37.98 35.59 -24.40
N THR A 105 38.65 35.69 -25.56
CA THR A 105 38.66 36.66 -26.66
C THR A 105 39.26 36.01 -27.91
N SER A 106 38.82 36.49 -29.07
CA SER A 106 39.44 36.39 -30.40
C SER A 106 40.98 36.50 -30.45
N ASN A 107 41.64 35.64 -31.25
CA ASN A 107 42.45 36.17 -32.36
C ASN A 107 42.65 35.17 -33.51
N ARG A 108 42.34 35.64 -34.73
CA ARG A 108 42.70 35.04 -36.04
C ARG A 108 44.16 35.35 -36.39
N LYS A 109 44.87 34.40 -37.02
CA LYS A 109 45.76 34.53 -38.23
C LYS A 109 46.69 33.29 -38.31
N LYS A 110 46.51 32.43 -39.32
CA LYS A 110 47.18 32.36 -40.66
C LYS A 110 48.45 31.49 -40.67
N ALA A 111 48.38 30.44 -41.51
CA ALA A 111 49.40 29.87 -42.41
C ALA A 111 50.78 29.45 -41.86
N ALA A 112 51.08 28.16 -42.04
CA ALA A 112 52.33 27.66 -42.63
C ALA A 112 52.02 26.31 -43.30
#